data_AF-A0A5C8LD51-F1
#
_entry.id   AF-A0A5C8LD51-F1
#
_cell.length_a   1.000
_cell.length_b   1.000
_cell.length_c   1.000
_cell.angle_alpha   90.00
_cell.angle_beta   90.00
_cell.angle_gamma   90.00
#
_symmetry.space_group_name_H-M   'P 1'
#
loop_
_entity.id
_entity.type
_entity.pdbx_description
1 polymer ?
#
loop_
_entity_poly.entity_id
_entity_poly.type
_entity_poly.pdbx_seq_one_letter_code
_entity_poly.pdbx_strand_id
1 'polypeptide(L)' 'MSQLTANSVMPIVSSLPKEEKALLLQRLKEMIGAAPKAKKKRKSVYDNVDPIFWPENHEMLVAEIMNN' A
#
# COMPACT_ATOMS: atom_id res chain seq x y z
N MET A 1 -23.38 3.50 2.23
CA MET A 1 -22.45 2.91 3.22
C MET A 1 -21.85 4.04 4.04
N SER A 2 -22.06 4.04 5.36
CA SER A 2 -21.46 5.06 6.25
C SER A 2 -20.00 4.70 6.52
N GLN A 3 -19.07 5.59 6.24
CA GLN A 3 -17.66 5.41 6.56
C GLN A 3 -17.38 5.98 7.95
N LEU A 4 -16.97 5.14 8.89
CA LEU A 4 -16.44 5.56 10.18
C LEU A 4 -15.13 6.31 9.94
N THR A 5 -15.09 7.59 10.31
CA THR A 5 -13.90 8.44 10.19
C THR A 5 -13.20 8.59 11.54
N ALA A 6 -11.91 8.93 11.54
CA ALA A 6 -11.16 9.19 12.78
C ALA A 6 -11.88 10.25 13.65
N ASN A 7 -12.43 11.28 13.03
CA ASN A 7 -13.17 12.34 13.71
C ASN A 7 -14.43 11.84 14.44
N SER A 8 -15.10 10.79 13.91
CA SER A 8 -16.24 10.16 14.58
C SER A 8 -15.84 9.21 15.71
N VAL A 9 -14.65 8.60 15.65
CA VAL A 9 -14.22 7.56 16.60
C VAL A 9 -13.45 8.14 17.79
N MET A 10 -12.68 9.21 17.57
CA MET A 10 -11.83 9.83 18.59
C MET A 10 -12.57 10.28 19.86
N PRO A 11 -13.78 10.89 19.78
CA PRO A 11 -14.52 11.27 20.99
C PRO A 11 -14.85 10.05 21.87
N ILE A 12 -15.30 8.95 21.25
CA ILE A 12 -15.67 7.71 21.94
C ILE A 12 -14.44 7.10 22.62
N VAL A 13 -13.31 7.05 21.92
CA VAL A 13 -12.06 6.52 22.49
C VAL A 13 -11.55 7.42 23.61
N SER A 14 -11.70 8.74 23.49
CA SER A 14 -11.25 9.69 24.51
C SER A 14 -12.03 9.60 25.82
N SER A 15 -13.32 9.26 25.77
CA SER A 15 -14.18 9.08 26.94
C SER A 15 -13.93 7.79 27.73
N LEU A 16 -13.20 6.81 27.18
CA LEU A 16 -12.96 5.54 27.85
C LEU A 16 -12.02 5.69 29.07
N PRO A 17 -12.24 4.90 30.15
CA PRO A 17 -11.29 4.71 31.24
C PRO A 17 -9.92 4.20 30.73
N LYS A 18 -8.86 4.45 31.50
CA LYS A 18 -7.47 4.08 31.12
C LYS A 18 -7.31 2.57 30.88
N GLU A 19 -7.97 1.75 31.68
CA GLU A 19 -7.94 0.28 31.56
C GLU A 19 -8.60 -0.19 30.26
N GLU A 20 -9.75 0.37 29.92
CA GLU A 20 -10.47 0.04 28.69
C GLU A 20 -9.71 0.50 27.44
N LYS A 21 -9.02 1.65 27.52
CA LYS A 21 -8.11 2.11 26.45
C LYS A 21 -6.96 1.13 26.21
N ALA A 22 -6.37 0.59 27.28
CA ALA A 22 -5.29 -0.38 27.17
C ALA A 22 -5.78 -1.68 26.51
N LEU A 23 -6.96 -2.17 26.91
CA LEU A 23 -7.59 -3.35 26.32
C LEU A 23 -7.94 -3.15 24.83
N LEU A 24 -8.46 -1.98 24.48
CA LEU A 24 -8.77 -1.61 23.09
C LEU A 24 -7.49 -1.61 22.23
N LEU A 25 -6.40 -1.01 22.72
CA LEU A 25 -5.12 -0.99 22.02
C LEU A 25 -4.54 -2.40 21.84
N GLN A 26 -4.68 -3.27 22.83
CA GLN A 26 -4.26 -4.65 22.73
C GLN A 26 -5.03 -5.40 21.64
N ARG A 27 -6.38 -5.30 21.64
CA ARG A 27 -7.21 -5.91 20.59
C ARG A 27 -6.92 -5.35 19.20
N LEU A 28 -6.69 -4.04 19.08
CA LEU A 28 -6.30 -3.42 17.82
C LEU A 28 -4.95 -3.96 17.33
N LYS A 29 -3.97 -4.13 18.22
CA LYS A 29 -2.69 -4.73 17.88
C LYS A 29 -2.83 -6.19 17.45
N GLU A 30 -3.71 -6.96 18.08
CA GLU A 30 -4.01 -8.35 17.68
C GLU A 30 -4.68 -8.40 16.30
N MET A 31 -5.62 -7.49 16.02
CA MET A 31 -6.26 -7.36 14.71
C MET A 31 -5.30 -6.92 13.60
N ILE A 32 -4.36 -6.02 13.92
CA ILE A 32 -3.32 -5.54 13.01
C ILE A 32 -2.15 -6.55 12.91
N GLY A 33 -2.03 -7.46 13.87
CA GLY A 33 -0.97 -8.48 14.02
C GLY A 33 -0.87 -9.47 12.86
N ALA A 34 -1.88 -9.52 11.98
CA ALA A 34 -1.67 -9.94 10.60
C ALA A 34 -1.20 -8.72 9.80
N ALA A 35 0.09 -8.40 9.87
CA ALA A 35 0.70 -7.34 9.07
C ALA A 35 0.14 -7.43 7.63
N PRO A 36 -0.30 -6.30 7.03
CA PRO A 36 -0.83 -6.35 5.68
C PRO A 36 0.23 -6.99 4.81
N LYS A 37 -0.08 -8.18 4.25
CA LYS A 37 0.80 -8.91 3.33
C LYS A 37 1.39 -7.86 2.41
N ALA A 38 2.72 -7.70 2.43
CA ALA A 38 3.44 -6.71 1.64
C ALA A 38 2.74 -6.60 0.30
N LYS A 39 2.16 -5.43 0.00
CA LYS A 39 1.33 -5.24 -1.20
C LYS A 39 2.13 -5.84 -2.33
N LYS A 40 1.73 -7.03 -2.83
CA LYS A 40 2.44 -7.68 -3.93
C LYS A 40 2.50 -6.60 -4.99
N LYS A 41 3.72 -6.19 -5.38
CA LYS A 41 3.89 -5.23 -6.46
C LYS A 41 2.96 -5.70 -7.57
N ARG A 42 2.05 -4.82 -7.98
CA ARG A 42 1.17 -5.14 -9.11
C ARG A 42 2.10 -5.46 -10.26
N LYS A 43 1.95 -6.65 -10.84
CA LYS A 43 2.79 -7.07 -11.96
C LYS A 43 2.59 -6.05 -13.07
N SER A 44 3.68 -5.46 -13.53
CA SER A 44 3.70 -4.62 -14.72
C SER A 44 3.73 -5.50 -15.96
N VAL A 45 3.22 -5.01 -17.08
CA VAL A 45 3.38 -5.69 -18.39
C VAL A 45 4.87 -5.82 -18.72
N TYR A 46 5.68 -4.85 -18.29
CA TYR A 46 7.13 -4.82 -18.47
C TYR A 46 7.91 -5.80 -17.57
N ASP A 47 7.29 -6.42 -16.56
CA ASP A 47 7.98 -7.37 -15.67
C ASP A 47 8.42 -8.65 -16.40
N ASN A 48 7.81 -8.96 -17.55
CA ASN A 48 8.14 -10.15 -18.36
C ASN A 48 8.90 -9.80 -19.65
N VAL A 49 9.31 -8.53 -19.82
CA VAL A 49 9.94 -8.04 -21.04
C VAL A 49 11.35 -7.59 -20.73
N ASP A 50 12.30 -7.87 -21.63
CA ASP A 50 13.68 -7.46 -21.44
C ASP A 50 13.77 -5.94 -21.19
N PRO A 51 14.68 -5.50 -20.30
CA PRO A 51 14.82 -4.10 -19.93
C PRO A 51 14.97 -3.16 -21.14
N ILE A 52 15.56 -3.63 -22.24
CA ILE A 52 15.72 -2.84 -23.46
C ILE A 52 14.39 -2.34 -24.05
N PHE A 53 13.30 -3.06 -23.86
CA PHE A 53 11.96 -2.68 -24.35
C PHE A 53 11.14 -1.88 -23.34
N TRP A 54 11.75 -1.48 -22.23
CA TRP A 54 11.09 -0.63 -21.25
C TRP A 54 11.00 0.81 -21.78
N PRO A 55 9.95 1.56 -21.39
CA PRO A 55 9.72 2.90 -21.93
C PRO A 55 10.86 3.89 -21.66
N GLU A 56 11.66 3.66 -20.60
CA GLU A 56 12.84 4.47 -20.28
C GLU A 56 13.94 4.37 -21.35
N ASN A 57 13.96 3.29 -22.12
CA ASN A 57 14.97 3.04 -23.15
C ASN A 57 14.51 3.39 -24.57
N HIS A 58 13.43 4.18 -24.69
CA HIS A 58 12.85 4.57 -25.98
C HIS A 58 13.88 5.21 -26.94
N GLU A 59 14.78 6.06 -26.44
CA GLU A 59 15.80 6.71 -27.26
C GLU A 59 16.79 5.70 -27.88
N MET A 60 17.18 4.67 -27.14
CA MET A 60 18.06 3.60 -27.64
C MET A 60 17.37 2.77 -28.72
N LEU A 61 16.10 2.42 -28.52
CA LEU A 61 15.31 1.68 -29.50
C LEU A 61 15.14 2.45 -30.80
N VAL A 62 14.87 3.76 -30.71
CA VAL A 62 14.78 4.63 -31.89
C VAL A 62 16.11 4.68 -32.63
N ALA A 63 17.24 4.81 -31.93
CA ALA A 63 18.56 4.79 -32.56
C ALA A 63 18.86 3.45 -33.25
N GLU A 64 18.48 2.32 -32.65
CA GLU A 64 18.63 0.99 -33.25
C GLU A 64 17.80 0.83 -34.55
N ILE A 65 16.58 1.39 -34.56
CA ILE A 65 15.70 1.39 -35.74
C ILE A 65 16.28 2.29 -36.84
N MET A 66 16.83 3.45 -36.48
CA MET A 66 17.39 4.41 -37.45
C MET A 66 18.74 3.97 -38.03
N ASN A 67 19.47 3.08 -37.36
CA ASN A 67 20.77 2.58 -37.79
C ASN A 67 20.70 1.24 -38.57
N ASN A 68 19.50 0.67 -38.77
CA ASN A 68 19.23 -0.49 -39.62
C ASN A 68 18.50 -0.09 -40.91
#